data_AF-A0A6A5A032-F1
#
_entry.id   AF-A0A6A5A032-F1
#
_cell.length_a   1.000
_cell.length_b   1.000
_cell.length_c   1.000
_cell.angle_alpha   90.00
_cell.angle_beta   90.00
_cell.angle_gamma   90.00
#
_symmetry.space_group_name_H-M   'P 1'
#
loop_
_entity.id
_entity.type
_entity.pdbx_description
1 polymer ?
#
loop_
_entity_poly.entity_id
_entity_poly.type
_entity_poly.pdbx_seq_one_letter_code
_entity_poly.pdbx_strand_id
1 'polypeptide(L)'
;MQSIRSAITKRALSTVGPHAPRIQRSGSANLPDPAWRAANAARTTPFDGYTFAPVKEAEVSREMTTRYMKDMYDFADSDVIIAGAGSAGLCAAYELSKHPNIRVAIIEQSVAPGGGAWLGGQLFSSMIVRKPAHHFLDELEIPYDTKGDHVVIKHAALFTSTIMSKVLKADN
;
A
#
# COMPACT_ATOMS: atom_id res chain seq x y z
N MET A 1 19.32 30.58 -50.50
CA MET A 1 18.99 30.64 -49.06
C MET A 1 17.62 30.02 -48.86
N GLN A 2 17.54 28.70 -48.62
CA GLN A 2 16.38 28.03 -48.02
C GLN A 2 16.75 26.57 -47.72
N SER A 3 16.53 26.16 -46.47
CA SER A 3 17.06 24.93 -45.87
C SER A 3 16.21 23.72 -46.19
N ILE A 4 16.84 22.62 -46.60
CA ILE A 4 16.22 21.29 -46.67
C ILE A 4 16.23 20.71 -45.24
N ARG A 5 15.12 20.83 -44.53
CA ARG A 5 14.82 20.01 -43.35
C ARG A 5 13.73 19.02 -43.75
N SER A 6 14.15 17.80 -44.07
CA SER A 6 13.30 16.63 -44.29
C SER A 6 12.46 16.37 -43.04
N ALA A 7 11.14 16.42 -43.19
CA ALA A 7 10.17 16.13 -42.15
C ALA A 7 10.22 14.64 -41.79
N ILE A 8 10.82 14.32 -40.64
CA ILE A 8 10.59 13.05 -39.96
C ILE A 8 9.16 13.12 -39.40
N THR A 9 8.22 12.56 -40.17
CA THR A 9 6.84 12.36 -39.76
C THR A 9 6.83 11.55 -38.47
N LYS A 10 6.41 12.16 -37.35
CA LYS A 10 6.11 11.46 -36.11
C LYS A 10 5.04 10.39 -36.41
N ARG A 11 5.45 9.14 -36.58
CA ARG A 11 4.53 7.99 -36.51
C ARG A 11 3.95 7.99 -35.10
N ALA A 12 2.74 8.47 -34.95
CA ALA A 12 1.93 8.21 -33.77
C ALA A 12 1.73 6.69 -33.70
N LEU A 13 2.47 6.02 -32.81
CA LEU A 13 2.18 4.64 -32.45
C LEU A 13 0.79 4.62 -31.81
N SER A 14 -0.20 4.26 -32.61
CA SER A 14 -1.56 3.95 -32.19
C SER A 14 -1.52 2.74 -31.25
N THR A 15 -1.73 2.95 -29.95
CA THR A 15 -1.72 1.89 -28.92
C THR A 15 -3.02 1.06 -28.89
N VAL A 16 -3.80 1.10 -29.96
CA VAL A 16 -5.00 0.28 -30.14
C VAL A 16 -4.71 -0.72 -31.26
N GLY A 17 -4.92 -2.01 -30.98
CA GLY A 17 -4.84 -3.05 -32.00
C GLY A 17 -5.72 -2.70 -33.21
N PRO A 18 -5.45 -3.26 -34.39
CA PRO A 18 -6.01 -2.80 -35.67
C PRO A 18 -7.55 -2.77 -35.78
N HIS A 19 -8.26 -3.33 -34.79
CA HIS A 19 -9.72 -3.45 -34.76
C HIS A 19 -10.41 -2.60 -33.68
N ALA A 20 -9.65 -1.92 -32.81
CA ALA A 20 -10.25 -1.07 -31.79
C ALA A 20 -10.53 0.33 -32.36
N PRO A 21 -11.77 0.86 -32.25
CA PRO A 21 -12.09 2.22 -32.65
C PRO A 21 -11.09 3.20 -32.03
N ARG A 22 -10.62 4.19 -32.80
CA ARG A 22 -9.82 5.29 -32.26
C ARG A 22 -10.65 5.99 -31.19
N ILE A 23 -10.30 5.77 -29.92
CA ILE A 23 -10.88 6.52 -28.81
C ILE A 23 -10.41 7.98 -28.96
N GLN A 24 -11.30 8.82 -29.47
CA GLN A 24 -11.12 10.25 -29.53
C GLN A 24 -11.28 10.77 -28.10
N ARG A 25 -10.17 11.03 -27.41
CA ARG A 25 -10.20 11.59 -26.05
C ARG A 25 -10.78 13.00 -26.12
N SER A 26 -12.04 13.17 -25.71
CA SER A 26 -12.59 14.48 -25.37
C SER A 26 -12.00 14.90 -24.02
N GLY A 27 -10.75 15.35 -24.04
CA GLY A 27 -10.11 15.95 -22.88
C GLY A 27 -10.65 17.35 -22.63
N SER A 28 -11.76 17.45 -21.91
CA SER A 28 -11.96 18.49 -20.90
C SER A 28 -12.99 17.95 -19.91
N ALA A 29 -12.57 17.73 -18.67
CA ALA A 29 -13.51 17.86 -17.57
C ALA A 29 -14.04 19.30 -17.71
N ASN A 30 -15.23 19.47 -18.29
CA ASN A 30 -15.81 20.80 -18.41
C ASN A 30 -15.92 21.32 -16.98
N LEU A 31 -15.23 22.43 -16.74
CA LEU A 31 -15.29 23.06 -15.43
C LEU A 31 -16.76 23.36 -15.12
N PRO A 32 -17.23 23.14 -13.88
CA PRO A 32 -18.64 23.33 -13.55
C PRO A 32 -19.15 24.73 -13.91
N ASP A 33 -20.44 24.82 -14.24
CA ASP A 33 -21.11 26.06 -14.60
C ASP A 33 -20.88 27.17 -13.56
N PRO A 34 -20.79 28.46 -13.95
CA PRO A 34 -20.51 29.56 -13.01
C PRO A 34 -21.47 29.64 -11.83
N ALA A 35 -22.73 29.23 -11.98
CA ALA A 35 -23.68 29.18 -10.86
C ALA A 35 -23.31 28.10 -9.83
N TRP A 36 -22.81 26.94 -10.29
CA TRP A 36 -22.30 25.88 -9.41
C TRP A 36 -21.04 26.33 -8.67
N ARG A 37 -20.13 27.05 -9.34
CA ARG A 37 -18.91 27.57 -8.71
C ARG A 37 -19.23 28.61 -7.63
N ALA A 38 -20.15 29.52 -7.91
CA ALA A 38 -20.58 30.53 -6.94
C ALA A 38 -21.24 29.88 -5.72
N ALA A 39 -22.09 28.86 -5.91
CA ALA A 39 -22.71 28.11 -4.82
C ALA A 39 -21.72 27.29 -3.98
N ASN A 40 -20.56 26.93 -4.54
CA ASN A 40 -19.54 26.13 -3.86
C ASN A 40 -18.28 26.93 -3.45
N ALA A 41 -18.29 28.25 -3.58
CA ALA A 41 -17.16 29.12 -3.17
C ALA A 41 -16.84 29.03 -1.67
N ALA A 42 -17.79 28.63 -0.83
CA ALA A 42 -17.57 28.35 0.60
C ALA A 42 -16.92 26.98 0.87
N ARG A 43 -16.73 26.15 -0.16
CA ARG A 43 -16.13 24.80 -0.08
C ARG A 43 -14.73 24.77 -0.68
N THR A 44 -14.10 25.93 -0.85
CA THR A 44 -12.76 25.99 -1.41
C THR A 44 -11.77 25.28 -0.51
N THR A 45 -11.02 24.34 -1.07
CA THR A 45 -9.97 23.60 -0.38
C THR A 45 -8.60 24.00 -0.94
N PRO A 46 -7.49 23.73 -0.22
CA PRO A 46 -6.15 23.85 -0.79
C PRO A 46 -5.92 23.00 -2.06
N PHE A 47 -6.85 22.11 -2.42
CA PHE A 47 -6.74 21.18 -3.53
C PHE A 47 -7.56 21.59 -4.77
N ASP A 48 -8.20 22.76 -4.79
CA ASP A 48 -9.11 23.14 -5.90
C ASP A 48 -8.39 23.32 -7.25
N GLY A 49 -7.08 23.54 -7.23
CA GLY A 49 -6.22 23.56 -8.43
C GLY A 49 -5.46 22.25 -8.67
N TYR A 50 -5.72 21.21 -7.88
CA TYR A 50 -4.95 19.97 -7.91
C TYR A 50 -5.41 19.08 -9.06
N THR A 51 -4.48 18.72 -9.94
CA THR A 51 -4.72 17.77 -11.02
C THR A 51 -3.62 16.72 -11.04
N PHE A 52 -4.02 15.45 -11.11
CA PHE A 52 -3.08 14.35 -11.29
C PHE A 52 -2.54 14.33 -12.72
N ALA A 53 -1.34 13.79 -12.89
CA ALA A 53 -0.81 13.48 -14.21
C ALA A 53 -1.72 12.49 -14.95
N PRO A 54 -1.87 12.61 -16.28
CA PRO A 54 -2.70 11.69 -17.05
C PRO A 54 -2.08 10.27 -17.07
N VAL A 55 -2.91 9.25 -16.83
CA VAL A 55 -2.51 7.82 -16.89
C VAL A 55 -3.47 7.02 -17.79
N LYS A 56 -3.02 5.89 -18.33
CA LYS A 56 -3.88 4.93 -19.05
C LYS A 56 -4.26 3.78 -18.12
N GLU A 57 -5.51 3.32 -18.18
CA GLU A 57 -6.02 2.19 -17.40
C GLU A 57 -5.22 0.90 -17.66
N ALA A 58 -4.83 0.69 -18.92
CA ALA A 58 -3.99 -0.44 -19.31
C ALA A 58 -2.57 -0.39 -18.73
N GLU A 59 -2.06 0.80 -18.39
CA GLU A 59 -0.77 0.96 -17.72
C GLU A 59 -0.89 0.48 -16.27
N VAL A 60 -1.89 0.98 -15.54
CA VAL A 60 -2.18 0.58 -14.15
C VAL A 60 -2.40 -0.94 -14.04
N SER A 61 -3.17 -1.53 -14.95
CA SER A 61 -3.41 -2.97 -14.99
C SER A 61 -2.12 -3.77 -15.20
N ARG A 62 -1.25 -3.34 -16.14
CA ARG A 62 0.03 -4.02 -16.40
C ARG A 62 0.99 -3.91 -15.23
N GLU A 63 1.06 -2.75 -14.58
CA GLU A 63 1.95 -2.55 -13.42
C GLU A 63 1.61 -3.53 -12.28
N MET A 64 0.33 -3.69 -11.97
CA MET A 64 -0.10 -4.62 -10.92
C MET A 64 0.13 -6.08 -11.31
N THR A 65 -0.33 -6.49 -12.51
CA THR A 65 -0.20 -7.89 -12.96
C THR A 65 1.27 -8.32 -13.09
N THR A 66 2.14 -7.44 -13.58
CA THR A 66 3.57 -7.77 -13.76
C THR A 66 4.25 -8.05 -12.42
N ARG A 67 4.00 -7.23 -11.40
CA ARG A 67 4.59 -7.43 -10.06
C ARG A 67 4.06 -8.69 -9.40
N TYR A 68 2.73 -8.84 -9.36
CA TYR A 68 2.12 -9.98 -8.69
C TYR A 68 2.50 -11.33 -9.29
N MET A 69 2.58 -11.41 -10.62
CA MET A 69 3.01 -12.66 -11.30
C MET A 69 4.49 -12.95 -11.09
N LYS A 70 5.33 -11.90 -10.97
CA LYS A 70 6.74 -12.06 -10.60
C LYS A 70 6.87 -12.59 -9.18
N ASP A 71 6.15 -12.00 -8.22
CA ASP A 71 6.16 -12.45 -6.82
C ASP A 71 5.67 -13.91 -6.73
N MET A 72 4.61 -14.27 -7.43
CA MET A 72 4.11 -15.66 -7.48
C MET A 72 5.14 -16.65 -8.05
N TYR A 73 5.91 -16.24 -9.06
CA TYR A 73 6.99 -17.07 -9.62
C TYR A 73 8.17 -17.19 -8.65
N ASP A 74 8.62 -16.08 -8.07
CA ASP A 74 9.80 -16.05 -7.20
C ASP A 74 9.56 -16.77 -5.86
N PHE A 75 8.35 -16.66 -5.29
CA PHE A 75 7.96 -17.31 -4.03
C PHE A 75 7.32 -18.69 -4.22
N ALA A 76 7.22 -19.21 -5.46
CA ALA A 76 6.84 -20.61 -5.69
C ALA A 76 7.83 -21.59 -5.05
N ASP A 77 9.07 -21.16 -4.85
CA ASP A 77 10.09 -21.80 -4.04
C ASP A 77 10.52 -20.81 -2.94
N SER A 78 10.11 -21.05 -1.70
CA SER A 78 10.35 -20.17 -0.55
C SER A 78 11.06 -20.93 0.57
N ASP A 79 11.92 -20.25 1.34
CA ASP A 79 12.62 -20.88 2.47
C ASP A 79 11.68 -21.09 3.65
N VAL A 80 10.79 -20.13 3.89
CA VAL A 80 9.78 -20.18 4.97
C VAL A 80 8.42 -19.73 4.46
N ILE A 81 7.37 -20.45 4.85
CA ILE A 81 5.97 -20.06 4.63
C ILE A 81 5.28 -19.84 5.98
N ILE A 82 4.75 -18.64 6.20
CA ILE A 82 3.94 -18.29 7.37
C ILE A 82 2.47 -18.27 6.97
N ALA A 83 1.69 -19.20 7.53
CA ALA A 83 0.24 -19.26 7.32
C ALA A 83 -0.49 -18.44 8.40
N GLY A 84 -0.91 -17.23 8.02
CA GLY A 84 -1.66 -16.30 8.87
C GLY A 84 -0.81 -15.11 9.35
N ALA A 85 -1.24 -13.91 8.99
CA ALA A 85 -0.62 -12.64 9.37
C ALA A 85 -1.27 -12.03 10.62
N GLY A 86 -1.56 -12.85 11.63
CA GLY A 86 -1.96 -12.39 12.96
C GLY A 86 -0.79 -11.84 13.77
N SER A 87 -1.00 -11.46 15.04
CA SER A 87 0.09 -10.98 15.91
C SER A 87 1.29 -11.94 15.97
N ALA A 88 1.04 -13.23 16.18
CA ALA A 88 2.11 -14.23 16.24
C ALA A 88 2.85 -14.40 14.91
N GLY A 89 2.12 -14.48 13.78
CA GLY A 89 2.71 -14.61 12.45
C GLY A 89 3.52 -13.39 12.04
N LEU A 90 3.04 -12.18 12.36
CA LEU A 90 3.78 -10.94 12.13
C LEU A 90 5.02 -10.82 13.04
N CYS A 91 4.96 -11.28 14.30
CA CYS A 91 6.15 -11.37 15.14
C CYS A 91 7.19 -12.33 14.55
N ALA A 92 6.76 -13.52 14.10
CA ALA A 92 7.66 -14.48 13.47
C ALA A 92 8.28 -13.91 12.17
N ALA A 93 7.47 -13.26 11.33
CA ALA A 93 7.95 -12.60 10.13
C ALA A 93 8.95 -11.48 10.43
N TYR A 94 8.69 -10.67 11.47
CA TYR A 94 9.60 -9.60 11.90
C TYR A 94 10.94 -10.12 12.42
N GLU A 95 10.95 -11.25 13.13
CA GLU A 95 12.22 -11.86 13.54
C GLU A 95 13.00 -12.41 12.34
N LEU A 96 12.30 -13.05 11.39
CA LEU A 96 12.93 -13.57 10.17
C LEU A 96 13.41 -12.45 9.23
N SER A 97 12.80 -11.27 9.26
CA SER A 97 13.25 -10.13 8.43
C SER A 97 14.62 -9.58 8.82
N LYS A 98 15.12 -9.93 10.02
CA LYS A 98 16.50 -9.63 10.46
C LYS A 98 17.54 -10.48 9.72
N HIS A 99 17.10 -11.49 8.96
CA HIS A 99 17.94 -12.41 8.21
C HIS A 99 17.67 -12.26 6.69
N PRO A 100 18.33 -11.30 6.02
CA PRO A 100 17.99 -10.90 4.64
C PRO A 100 18.20 -11.99 3.58
N ASN A 101 18.87 -13.10 3.94
CA ASN A 101 19.13 -14.22 3.04
C ASN A 101 18.01 -15.27 3.05
N ILE A 102 16.96 -15.10 3.88
CA ILE A 102 15.84 -16.04 3.99
C ILE A 102 14.64 -15.43 3.29
N ARG A 103 14.08 -16.10 2.29
CA ARG A 103 12.86 -15.67 1.60
C ARG A 103 11.63 -16.10 2.38
N VAL A 104 10.82 -15.13 2.81
CA VAL A 104 9.66 -15.39 3.68
C VAL A 104 8.35 -15.08 2.93
N ALA A 105 7.57 -16.13 2.64
CA ALA A 105 6.21 -15.96 2.10
C ALA A 105 5.19 -15.92 3.25
N ILE A 106 4.41 -14.84 3.36
CA ILE A 106 3.29 -14.75 4.30
C ILE A 106 1.98 -14.95 3.54
N ILE A 107 1.23 -15.99 3.89
CA ILE A 107 -0.07 -16.31 3.31
C ILE A 107 -1.16 -15.97 4.31
N GLU A 108 -1.97 -14.96 4.00
CA GLU A 108 -3.12 -14.54 4.80
C GLU A 108 -4.40 -14.74 4.01
N GLN A 109 -5.43 -15.32 4.65
CA GLN A 109 -6.71 -15.62 4.00
C GLN A 109 -7.61 -14.38 3.88
N SER A 110 -7.48 -13.44 4.82
CA SER A 110 -8.23 -12.19 4.85
C SER A 110 -7.61 -11.15 3.94
N VAL A 111 -8.42 -10.26 3.37
CA VAL A 111 -7.90 -9.08 2.66
C VAL A 111 -7.10 -8.18 3.60
N ALA A 112 -7.57 -8.01 4.84
CA ALA A 112 -6.88 -7.25 5.86
C ALA A 112 -6.05 -8.20 6.74
N PRO A 113 -4.71 -8.06 6.77
CA PRO A 113 -3.86 -8.78 7.72
C PRO A 113 -4.05 -8.22 9.14
N GLY A 114 -3.39 -8.84 10.13
CA GLY A 114 -3.43 -8.47 11.54
C GLY A 114 -4.27 -9.39 12.42
N GLY A 115 -5.15 -10.20 11.82
CA GLY A 115 -5.99 -11.17 12.53
C GLY A 115 -6.77 -10.54 13.68
N GLY A 116 -6.74 -11.17 14.86
CA GLY A 116 -7.42 -10.67 16.06
C GLY A 116 -6.75 -9.48 16.76
N ALA A 117 -5.58 -9.01 16.30
CA ALA A 117 -4.78 -8.01 17.01
C ALA A 117 -5.19 -6.55 16.67
N TRP A 118 -6.36 -6.34 16.07
CA TRP A 118 -6.92 -5.01 15.84
C TRP A 118 -7.61 -4.42 17.08
N LEU A 119 -8.06 -5.26 18.00
CA LEU A 119 -8.77 -4.89 19.23
C LEU A 119 -8.24 -5.68 20.43
N GLY A 120 -8.58 -5.21 21.62
CA GLY A 120 -8.49 -5.95 22.87
C GLY A 120 -9.74 -6.81 23.11
N GLY A 121 -9.93 -7.21 24.37
CA GLY A 121 -11.10 -7.99 24.78
C GLY A 121 -12.40 -7.20 24.67
N GLN A 122 -13.51 -7.89 24.35
CA GLN A 122 -14.86 -7.32 24.34
C GLN A 122 -15.00 -6.06 23.46
N LEU A 123 -14.28 -6.01 22.34
CA LEU A 123 -14.24 -4.88 21.41
C LEU A 123 -13.63 -3.58 21.97
N PHE A 124 -13.00 -3.63 23.14
CA PHE A 124 -12.21 -2.50 23.64
C PHE A 124 -10.89 -2.37 22.88
N SER A 125 -10.25 -1.20 22.97
CA SER A 125 -9.08 -0.85 22.16
C SER A 125 -7.75 -1.30 22.75
N SER A 126 -7.58 -1.19 24.07
CA SER A 126 -6.28 -1.33 24.73
C SER A 126 -5.71 -2.75 24.57
N MET A 127 -4.40 -2.83 24.33
CA MET A 127 -3.68 -4.10 24.29
C MET A 127 -2.79 -4.22 25.53
N ILE A 128 -3.03 -5.27 26.32
CA ILE A 128 -2.26 -5.56 27.52
C ILE A 128 -1.16 -6.54 27.15
N VAL A 129 0.08 -6.22 27.50
CA VAL A 129 1.26 -7.06 27.25
C VAL A 129 2.00 -7.27 28.57
N ARG A 130 2.12 -8.52 29.02
CA ARG A 130 2.83 -8.86 30.25
C ARG A 130 4.34 -8.73 30.07
N LYS A 131 5.06 -8.33 31.12
CA LYS A 131 6.53 -8.35 31.12
C LYS A 131 7.02 -9.82 31.11
N PRO A 132 8.12 -10.15 30.41
CA PRO A 132 9.11 -9.24 29.80
C PRO A 132 8.81 -8.83 28.34
N ALA A 133 7.65 -9.16 27.76
CA ALA A 133 7.39 -8.93 26.33
C ALA A 133 7.38 -7.44 25.90
N HIS A 134 7.35 -6.49 26.84
CA HIS A 134 7.57 -5.07 26.56
C HIS A 134 8.90 -4.75 25.87
N HIS A 135 9.95 -5.57 26.03
CA HIS A 135 11.22 -5.38 25.30
C HIS A 135 11.06 -5.48 23.78
N PHE A 136 10.12 -6.31 23.33
CA PHE A 136 9.77 -6.38 21.91
C PHE A 136 9.05 -5.11 21.43
N LEU A 137 8.27 -4.47 22.31
CA LEU A 137 7.64 -3.18 22.01
C LEU A 137 8.68 -2.07 21.94
N ASP A 138 9.72 -2.12 22.80
CA ASP A 138 10.85 -1.19 22.76
C ASP A 138 11.58 -1.28 21.40
N GLU A 139 11.85 -2.50 20.93
CA GLU A 139 12.48 -2.75 19.63
C GLU A 139 11.63 -2.23 18.45
N LEU A 140 10.31 -2.41 18.54
CA LEU A 140 9.36 -1.89 17.55
C LEU A 140 9.10 -0.38 17.69
N GLU A 141 9.65 0.27 18.73
CA GLU A 141 9.44 1.68 19.08
C GLU A 141 7.96 2.03 19.31
N ILE A 142 7.20 1.09 19.86
CA ILE A 142 5.77 1.26 20.16
C ILE A 142 5.63 1.87 21.57
N PRO A 143 5.01 3.04 21.71
CA PRO A 143 4.78 3.64 23.03
C PRO A 143 3.73 2.84 23.81
N TYR A 144 3.96 2.70 25.11
CA TYR A 144 3.07 2.02 26.05
C TYR A 144 3.10 2.67 27.44
N ASP A 145 2.02 2.48 28.19
CA ASP A 145 1.96 2.86 29.60
C ASP A 145 2.47 1.70 30.47
N THR A 146 3.46 1.98 31.31
CA THR A 146 3.99 0.96 32.23
C THR A 146 3.08 0.80 33.44
N LYS A 147 2.71 -0.44 33.76
CA LYS A 147 2.09 -0.86 35.04
C LYS A 147 3.06 -1.81 35.76
N GLY A 148 2.61 -2.45 36.85
CA GLY A 148 3.42 -3.40 37.63
C GLY A 148 4.03 -4.50 36.75
N ASP A 149 3.28 -5.58 36.52
CA ASP A 149 3.78 -6.76 35.79
C ASP A 149 3.41 -6.77 34.30
N HIS A 150 2.82 -5.69 33.79
CA HIS A 150 2.40 -5.55 32.40
C HIS A 150 2.54 -4.10 31.93
N VAL A 151 2.42 -3.92 30.63
CA VAL A 151 2.33 -2.63 29.95
C VAL A 151 1.05 -2.58 29.14
N VAL A 152 0.59 -1.38 28.83
CA VAL A 152 -0.67 -1.15 28.10
C VAL A 152 -0.40 -0.27 26.89
N ILE A 153 -0.65 -0.80 25.71
CA ILE A 153 -0.60 -0.04 24.46
C ILE A 153 -1.97 0.63 24.29
N LYS A 154 -1.98 1.93 23.96
CA LYS A 154 -3.22 2.73 23.84
C LYS A 154 -4.28 2.10 22.94
N HIS A 155 -3.85 1.39 21.90
CA HIS A 155 -4.73 0.68 20.98
C HIS A 155 -3.99 -0.50 20.35
N ALA A 156 -4.63 -1.66 20.28
CA ALA A 156 -4.14 -2.86 19.62
C ALA A 156 -3.70 -2.62 18.16
N ALA A 157 -4.49 -1.86 17.39
CA ALA A 157 -4.15 -1.38 16.06
C ALA A 157 -2.79 -0.65 15.96
N LEU A 158 -2.31 0.03 17.02
CA LEU A 158 -0.99 0.66 17.00
C LEU A 158 0.13 -0.39 16.91
N PHE A 159 0.02 -1.46 17.70
CA PHE A 159 0.94 -2.58 17.61
C PHE A 159 0.91 -3.21 16.22
N THR A 160 -0.28 -3.59 15.76
CA THR A 160 -0.48 -4.34 14.52
C THR A 160 -0.04 -3.55 13.29
N SER A 161 -0.40 -2.27 13.19
CA SER A 161 0.03 -1.42 12.08
C SER A 161 1.55 -1.15 12.09
N THR A 162 2.16 -0.98 13.26
CA THR A 162 3.59 -0.70 13.38
C THR A 162 4.43 -1.92 12.96
N ILE A 163 4.14 -3.09 13.52
CA ILE A 163 4.89 -4.31 13.16
C ILE A 163 4.69 -4.67 11.69
N MET A 164 3.46 -4.58 11.18
CA MET A 164 3.16 -4.82 9.77
C MET A 164 3.91 -3.85 8.86
N SER A 165 4.00 -2.57 9.22
CA SER A 165 4.79 -1.59 8.46
C SER A 165 6.27 -1.94 8.43
N LYS A 166 6.85 -2.42 9.55
CA LYS A 166 8.25 -2.84 9.60
C LYS A 166 8.50 -4.13 8.80
N VAL A 167 7.61 -5.11 8.90
CA VAL A 167 7.68 -6.37 8.12
C VAL A 167 7.58 -6.10 6.62
N LEU A 168 6.61 -5.32 6.15
CA LEU A 168 6.41 -5.05 4.72
C LEU A 168 7.50 -4.15 4.10
N LYS A 169 8.34 -3.52 4.92
CA LYS A 169 9.51 -2.75 4.48
C LYS A 169 10.79 -3.58 4.44
N ALA A 170 10.76 -4.80 4.95
CA ALA A 170 11.90 -5.70 4.86
C ALA A 170 12.13 -6.09 3.40
N ASP A 171 13.40 -6.34 3.05
CA ASP A 171 13.80 -6.65 1.68
C ASP A 171 13.58 -8.12 1.29
N ASN A 172 13.22 -8.99 2.26
CA ASN A 172 13.24 -10.46 2.14
C ASN A 172 11.89 -11.15 2.40
#